data_AF-A0A8T3T9S9-F1
#
_entry.id   AF-A0A8T3T9S9-F1
#
_cell.length_a   1.000
_cell.length_b   1.000
_cell.length_c   1.000
_cell.angle_alpha   90.00
_cell.angle_beta   90.00
_cell.angle_gamma   90.00
#
_symmetry.space_group_name_H-M   'P 1'
#
loop_
_entity.id
_entity.type
_entity.pdbx_description
1 polymer ?
#
loop_
_entity_poly.entity_id
_entity_poly.type
_entity_poly.pdbx_seq_one_letter_code
_entity_poly.pdbx_strand_id
1 'polypeptide(L)'
;MPVRTVIERGPKEKRSVAFGIDWPGWSRGAKSAELALETLESYRERYRPIADLAGLEREFDTAGQLEIIEEKVGTGSTDFWGISFSPSATEHGPMSEAELERGITLLRACWGFFDGVTARVSPEMRKGPRGGGRDRDRIIRHTIRTESEDFAKQ
;
A
#
# COMPACT_ATOMS: atom_id res chain seq x y z
N MET A 1 5.58 -19.08 2.00
CA MET A 1 6.79 -18.23 1.89
C MET A 1 6.59 -17.00 2.77
N PRO A 2 7.63 -16.45 3.42
CA PRO A 2 7.50 -15.18 4.13
C PRO A 2 7.07 -14.04 3.19
N VAL A 3 6.55 -12.95 3.77
CA VAL A 3 6.22 -11.73 3.02
C VAL A 3 7.42 -10.80 3.07
N ARG A 4 8.06 -10.59 1.91
CA ARG A 4 9.22 -9.71 1.80
C ARG A 4 8.78 -8.27 2.08
N THR A 5 9.42 -7.66 3.06
CA THR A 5 9.01 -6.40 3.67
C THR A 5 10.17 -5.43 3.70
N VAL A 6 9.90 -4.17 3.37
CA VAL A 6 10.85 -3.06 3.45
C VAL A 6 10.47 -2.14 4.59
N ILE A 7 11.48 -1.65 5.31
CA ILE A 7 11.34 -0.61 6.32
C ILE A 7 11.99 0.69 5.81
N GLU A 8 11.25 1.78 5.90
CA GLU A 8 11.77 3.13 5.75
C GLU A 8 11.75 3.86 7.08
N ARG A 9 12.91 4.34 7.52
CA ARG A 9 13.01 5.34 8.60
C ARG A 9 12.95 6.73 8.01
N GLY A 10 12.10 7.59 8.57
CA GLY A 10 12.03 8.97 8.13
C GLY A 10 13.36 9.70 8.34
N PRO A 11 13.78 10.59 7.44
CA PRO A 11 15.07 11.29 7.51
C PRO A 11 15.24 12.18 8.77
N LYS A 12 14.16 12.50 9.46
CA LYS A 12 14.13 13.24 10.74
C LYS A 12 13.68 12.37 11.92
N GLU A 13 13.63 11.05 11.72
CA GLU A 13 13.31 10.04 12.75
C GLU A 13 11.97 10.27 13.47
N LYS A 14 11.01 10.91 12.80
CA LYS A 14 9.67 11.18 13.40
C LYS A 14 8.74 9.99 13.25
N ARG A 15 8.92 9.22 12.18
CA ARG A 15 8.08 8.09 11.80
C ARG A 15 8.89 7.04 11.03
N SER A 16 8.30 5.86 10.92
CA SER A 16 8.77 4.80 10.03
C SER A 16 7.60 4.22 9.25
N VAL A 17 7.90 3.60 8.11
CA VAL A 17 6.93 2.92 7.25
C VAL A 17 7.42 1.50 7.00
N ALA A 18 6.51 0.53 7.05
CA ALA A 18 6.73 -0.83 6.60
C ALA A 18 5.82 -1.12 5.40
N PHE A 19 6.32 -1.81 4.38
CA PHE A 19 5.50 -2.25 3.25
C PHE A 19 5.96 -3.58 2.66
N GLY A 20 5.00 -4.41 2.26
CA GLY A 20 5.24 -5.70 1.62
C GLY A 20 5.41 -5.55 0.11
N ILE A 21 6.48 -6.08 -0.47
CA ILE A 21 6.75 -5.98 -1.91
C ILE A 21 5.98 -7.04 -2.73
N ASP A 22 5.62 -8.16 -2.11
CA ASP A 22 4.88 -9.25 -2.78
C ASP A 22 3.39 -8.94 -2.99
N TRP A 23 2.89 -7.92 -2.27
CA TRP A 23 1.48 -7.54 -2.19
C TRP A 23 1.37 -6.01 -2.31
N PRO A 24 1.32 -5.47 -3.54
CA PRO A 24 1.36 -4.04 -3.81
C PRO A 24 0.32 -3.24 -3.02
N GLY A 25 0.74 -2.11 -2.47
CA GLY A 25 -0.11 -1.23 -1.67
C GLY A 25 -0.25 -1.66 -0.19
N TRP A 26 0.21 -2.85 0.21
CA TRP A 26 0.26 -3.24 1.62
C TRP A 26 1.35 -2.48 2.37
N SER A 27 1.00 -1.30 2.89
CA SER A 27 1.92 -0.37 3.56
C SER A 27 1.31 0.27 4.81
N ARG A 28 2.07 0.44 5.89
CA ARG A 28 1.66 1.14 7.11
C ARG A 28 2.79 1.97 7.71
N GLY A 29 2.46 3.19 8.14
CA GLY A 29 3.36 4.06 8.87
C GLY A 29 3.02 4.17 10.35
N ALA A 30 4.04 4.24 11.20
CA ALA A 30 3.91 4.43 12.64
C ALA A 30 5.03 5.32 13.19
N LYS A 31 5.07 5.51 14.52
CA LYS A 31 6.12 6.29 15.18
C LYS A 31 7.50 5.62 15.14
N SER A 32 7.53 4.29 15.09
CA SER A 32 8.76 3.50 15.00
C SER A 32 8.60 2.37 13.99
N ALA A 33 9.71 1.73 13.62
CA ALA A 33 9.73 0.62 12.67
C ALA A 33 8.97 -0.60 13.22
N GLU A 34 9.13 -0.90 14.51
CA GLU A 34 8.49 -2.03 15.19
C GLU A 34 6.97 -1.86 15.20
N LEU A 35 6.50 -0.65 15.54
CA LEU A 35 5.07 -0.31 15.49
C LEU A 35 4.54 -0.31 14.05
N ALA A 36 5.37 0.04 13.06
CA ALA A 36 4.96 0.01 11.66
C ALA A 36 4.74 -1.43 11.19
N LEU A 37 5.63 -2.37 11.56
CA LEU A 37 5.48 -3.80 11.29
C LEU A 37 4.26 -4.39 12.01
N GLU A 38 4.06 -4.09 13.29
CA GLU A 38 2.89 -4.52 14.05
C GLU A 38 1.59 -4.01 13.41
N THR A 39 1.58 -2.74 13.00
CA THR A 39 0.42 -2.16 12.31
C THR A 39 0.22 -2.77 10.92
N LEU A 40 1.31 -3.08 10.20
CA LEU A 40 1.25 -3.73 8.90
C LEU A 40 0.59 -5.10 9.03
N GLU A 41 1.06 -5.91 9.97
CA GLU A 41 0.58 -7.28 10.23
C GLU A 41 -0.86 -7.30 10.73
N SER A 42 -1.22 -6.42 11.69
CA SER A 42 -2.61 -6.31 12.17
C SER A 42 -3.61 -5.89 11.08
N TYR A 43 -3.13 -5.35 9.96
CA TYR A 43 -3.94 -5.00 8.81
C TYR A 43 -3.93 -6.07 7.70
N ARG A 44 -3.24 -7.20 7.85
CA ARG A 44 -3.14 -8.27 6.85
C ARG A 44 -4.52 -8.65 6.27
N GLU A 45 -5.48 -8.98 7.13
CA GLU A 45 -6.83 -9.37 6.72
C GLU A 45 -7.58 -8.27 5.93
N ARG A 46 -7.20 -7.00 6.07
CA ARG A 46 -7.79 -5.92 5.29
C ARG A 46 -7.32 -5.89 3.83
N TYR A 47 -6.22 -6.55 3.52
CA TYR A 47 -5.70 -6.71 2.15
C TYR A 47 -6.15 -8.01 1.49
N ARG A 48 -6.61 -8.99 2.26
CA ARG A 48 -7.12 -10.28 1.76
C ARG A 48 -8.15 -10.15 0.62
N PRO A 49 -9.13 -9.22 0.65
CA PRO A 49 -10.09 -9.09 -0.46
C PRO A 49 -9.46 -8.78 -1.82
N ILE A 50 -8.28 -8.13 -1.84
CA ILE A 50 -7.56 -7.88 -3.09
C ILE A 50 -6.95 -9.17 -3.63
N ALA A 51 -6.35 -9.98 -2.76
CA ALA A 51 -5.80 -11.28 -3.14
C ALA A 51 -6.89 -12.22 -3.66
N ASP A 52 -8.06 -12.23 -3.02
CA ASP A 52 -9.22 -13.00 -3.47
C ASP A 52 -9.70 -12.58 -4.88
N LEU A 53 -9.94 -11.29 -5.10
CA LEU A 53 -10.30 -10.77 -6.42
C LEU A 53 -9.23 -11.03 -7.50
N ALA A 54 -7.97 -11.17 -7.10
CA ALA A 54 -6.86 -11.52 -7.99
C ALA A 54 -6.71 -13.03 -8.23
N GLY A 55 -7.50 -13.89 -7.57
CA GLY A 55 -7.36 -15.35 -7.64
C GLY A 55 -6.14 -15.90 -6.88
N LEU A 56 -5.61 -15.12 -5.94
CA LEU A 56 -4.38 -15.39 -5.17
C LEU A 56 -4.65 -15.60 -3.67
N GLU A 57 -5.92 -15.77 -3.27
CA GLU A 57 -6.35 -16.00 -1.88
C GLU A 57 -5.50 -17.04 -1.16
N ARG A 58 -5.38 -18.25 -1.72
CA ARG A 58 -4.63 -19.35 -1.10
C ARG A 58 -3.15 -18.98 -0.87
N GLU A 59 -2.56 -18.23 -1.79
CA GLU A 59 -1.18 -17.77 -1.65
C GLU A 59 -1.06 -16.74 -0.52
N PHE A 60 -2.02 -15.81 -0.43
CA PHE A 60 -2.07 -14.81 0.62
C PHE A 60 -2.28 -15.43 2.01
N ASP A 61 -3.24 -16.34 2.13
CA ASP A 61 -3.60 -17.01 3.39
C ASP A 61 -2.47 -17.91 3.90
N THR A 62 -1.66 -18.46 3.00
CA THR A 62 -0.50 -19.30 3.36
C THR A 62 0.82 -18.52 3.38
N ALA A 63 0.78 -17.21 3.13
CA ALA A 63 1.94 -16.35 3.27
C ALA A 63 2.36 -16.28 4.74
N GLY A 64 3.65 -16.46 4.98
CA GLY A 64 4.23 -16.50 6.31
C GLY A 64 4.36 -15.12 6.94
N GLN A 65 5.18 -15.07 7.99
CA GLN A 65 5.50 -13.83 8.70
C GLN A 65 6.20 -12.82 7.77
N LEU A 66 6.18 -11.55 8.19
CA LEU A 66 6.93 -10.48 7.54
C LEU A 66 8.44 -10.78 7.69
N GLU A 67 9.15 -10.78 6.56
CA GLU A 67 10.61 -10.88 6.51
C GLU A 67 11.17 -9.55 6.04
N ILE A 68 12.03 -8.95 6.85
CA ILE A 68 12.67 -7.68 6.50
C ILE A 68 13.81 -7.97 5.51
N ILE A 69 13.63 -7.56 4.26
CA ILE A 69 14.63 -7.74 3.20
C ILE A 69 15.44 -6.47 2.95
N GLU A 70 14.95 -5.33 3.42
CA GLU A 70 15.61 -4.03 3.26
C GLU A 70 15.18 -3.08 4.38
N GLU A 71 16.14 -2.36 4.92
CA GLU A 71 15.91 -1.24 5.82
C GLU A 71 16.71 -0.03 5.31
N LYS A 72 16.01 1.09 5.06
CA LYS A 72 16.60 2.27 4.43
C LYS A 72 16.08 3.58 5.02
N VAL A 73 16.76 4.67 4.71
CA VAL A 73 16.24 6.03 4.95
C VAL A 73 15.22 6.35 3.86
N GLY A 74 13.99 6.66 4.27
CA GLY A 74 12.89 7.03 3.39
C GLY A 74 12.97 8.49 2.91
N THR A 75 11.93 8.94 2.22
CA THR A 75 11.82 10.33 1.77
C THR A 75 11.20 11.22 2.85
N GLY A 76 11.10 12.53 2.62
CA GLY A 76 10.40 13.44 3.54
C GLY A 76 8.93 13.06 3.80
N SER A 77 8.31 12.31 2.89
CA SER A 77 6.93 11.80 3.06
C SER A 77 6.80 10.75 4.17
N THR A 78 7.87 10.00 4.45
CA THR A 78 7.92 9.01 5.53
C THR A 78 7.71 9.69 6.88
N ASP A 79 8.42 10.80 7.16
CA ASP A 79 8.24 11.58 8.39
C ASP A 79 6.89 12.32 8.45
N PHE A 80 6.49 12.90 7.32
CA PHE A 80 5.38 13.86 7.31
C PHE A 80 4.01 13.16 7.29
N TRP A 81 3.88 12.12 6.46
CA TRP A 81 2.61 11.40 6.25
C TRP A 81 2.65 9.94 6.71
N GLY A 82 3.82 9.36 6.94
CA GLY A 82 3.94 7.93 7.24
C GLY A 82 3.58 7.06 6.03
N ILE A 83 4.01 7.47 4.84
CA ILE A 83 3.86 6.74 3.58
C ILE A 83 5.22 6.69 2.88
N SER A 84 5.46 5.63 2.11
CA SER A 84 6.63 5.55 1.23
C SER A 84 6.34 6.22 -0.12
N PHE A 85 7.37 6.83 -0.69
CA PHE A 85 7.42 7.33 -2.07
C PHE A 85 8.74 6.88 -2.75
N SER A 86 9.35 5.80 -2.27
CA SER A 86 10.64 5.32 -2.75
C SER A 86 10.60 3.81 -2.99
N PRO A 87 10.86 3.34 -4.22
CA PRO A 87 10.88 1.90 -4.51
C PRO A 87 11.98 1.20 -3.72
N SER A 88 11.78 -0.07 -3.39
CA SER A 88 12.85 -0.93 -2.87
C SER A 88 14.01 -0.99 -3.84
N ALA A 89 15.23 -1.17 -3.32
CA ALA A 89 16.38 -1.49 -4.17
C ALA A 89 16.15 -2.77 -5.02
N THR A 90 15.24 -3.65 -4.59
CA THR A 90 14.88 -4.90 -5.29
C THR A 90 13.83 -4.73 -6.38
N GLU A 91 13.21 -3.55 -6.48
CA GLU A 91 12.18 -3.23 -7.49
C GLU A 91 12.78 -2.53 -8.72
N HIS A 92 14.10 -2.59 -8.89
CA HIS A 92 14.80 -2.05 -10.04
C HIS A 92 15.14 -3.14 -11.05
N GLY A 93 14.94 -2.83 -12.34
CA GLY A 93 15.30 -3.72 -13.45
C GLY A 93 14.07 -4.28 -14.18
N PRO A 94 14.30 -5.12 -15.20
CA PRO A 94 13.21 -5.73 -15.95
C PRO A 94 12.47 -6.76 -15.09
N MET A 95 11.14 -6.73 -15.16
CA MET A 95 10.28 -7.79 -14.63
C MET A 95 10.19 -8.94 -15.64
N SER A 96 10.09 -10.17 -15.14
CA SER A 96 9.62 -11.28 -15.97
C SER A 96 8.15 -11.07 -16.38
N GLU A 97 7.74 -11.73 -17.45
CA GLU A 97 6.34 -11.69 -17.91
C GLU A 97 5.37 -12.15 -16.81
N ALA A 98 5.75 -13.16 -16.02
CA ALA A 98 4.95 -13.68 -14.92
C ALA A 98 4.81 -12.66 -13.76
N GLU A 99 5.88 -11.96 -13.40
CA GLU A 99 5.84 -10.91 -12.37
C GLU A 99 4.99 -9.73 -12.82
N LEU A 100 5.12 -9.32 -14.09
CA LEU A 100 4.32 -8.24 -14.66
C LEU A 100 2.83 -8.61 -14.69
N GLU A 101 2.47 -9.80 -15.17
CA GLU A 101 1.07 -10.23 -15.22
C GLU A 101 0.46 -10.34 -13.82
N ARG A 102 1.23 -10.84 -12.84
CA ARG A 102 0.82 -10.84 -11.44
C ARG A 102 0.57 -9.41 -10.94
N GLY A 103 1.48 -8.49 -11.20
CA GLY A 103 1.36 -7.09 -10.79
C GLY A 103 0.12 -6.42 -11.40
N ILE A 104 -0.12 -6.62 -12.71
CA ILE A 104 -1.31 -6.12 -13.41
C ILE A 104 -2.59 -6.71 -12.82
N THR A 105 -2.60 -8.01 -12.53
CA THR A 105 -3.75 -8.70 -11.93
C THR A 105 -4.10 -8.11 -10.57
N LEU A 106 -3.10 -7.90 -9.70
CA LEU A 106 -3.29 -7.28 -8.38
C LEU A 106 -3.74 -5.82 -8.50
N LEU A 107 -3.17 -5.04 -9.43
CA LEU A 107 -3.58 -3.65 -9.65
C LEU A 107 -5.03 -3.56 -10.13
N ARG A 108 -5.45 -4.43 -11.04
CA ARG A 108 -6.85 -4.53 -11.48
C ARG A 108 -7.79 -4.91 -10.34
N ALA A 109 -7.38 -5.84 -9.48
CA ALA A 109 -8.13 -6.22 -8.29
C ALA A 109 -8.28 -5.04 -7.30
N CYS A 110 -7.22 -4.25 -7.10
CA CYS A 110 -7.27 -2.99 -6.32
C CYS A 110 -8.34 -2.03 -6.85
N TRP A 111 -8.36 -1.79 -8.17
CA TRP A 111 -9.36 -0.94 -8.81
C TRP A 111 -10.77 -1.50 -8.70
N GLY A 112 -10.95 -2.79 -8.98
CA GLY A 112 -12.26 -3.46 -8.86
C GLY A 112 -12.81 -3.39 -7.44
N PHE A 113 -11.96 -3.58 -6.43
CA PHE A 113 -12.35 -3.42 -5.03
C PHE A 113 -12.71 -1.97 -4.71
N PHE A 114 -11.89 -1.02 -5.15
CA PHE A 114 -12.14 0.42 -4.97
C PHE A 114 -13.49 0.84 -5.57
N ASP A 115 -13.77 0.44 -6.82
CA ASP A 115 -15.04 0.71 -7.50
C ASP A 115 -16.22 0.07 -6.76
N GLY A 116 -16.08 -1.19 -6.35
CA GLY A 116 -17.11 -1.87 -5.56
C GLY A 116 -17.39 -1.19 -4.22
N VAL A 117 -16.38 -0.62 -3.56
CA VAL A 117 -16.53 0.16 -2.32
C VAL A 117 -17.22 1.48 -2.60
N THR A 118 -16.75 2.22 -3.60
CA THR A 118 -17.28 3.56 -3.92
C THR A 118 -18.76 3.52 -4.34
N ALA A 119 -19.19 2.44 -5.00
CA ALA A 119 -20.58 2.24 -5.40
C ALA A 119 -21.56 2.11 -4.22
N ARG A 120 -21.10 1.67 -3.04
CA ARG A 120 -21.98 1.36 -1.89
C ARG A 120 -21.82 2.28 -0.68
N VAL A 121 -20.75 3.05 -0.60
CA VAL A 121 -20.52 3.97 0.53
C VAL A 121 -21.21 5.32 0.29
N SER A 122 -21.68 5.95 1.38
CA SER A 122 -22.30 7.27 1.36
C SER A 122 -21.37 8.34 0.79
N PRO A 123 -21.88 9.42 0.17
CA PRO A 123 -21.03 10.55 -0.24
C PRO A 123 -20.30 11.20 0.95
N GLU A 124 -21.01 11.34 2.07
CA GLU A 124 -20.50 11.94 3.30
C GLU A 124 -19.67 10.93 4.11
N MET A 125 -18.41 11.29 4.37
CA MET A 125 -17.47 10.47 5.13
C MET A 125 -17.25 11.04 6.53
N ARG A 126 -17.08 10.15 7.51
CA ARG A 126 -16.70 10.54 8.88
C ARG A 126 -15.41 11.34 8.84
N LYS A 127 -15.48 12.58 9.34
CA LYS A 127 -14.31 13.46 9.45
C LYS A 127 -13.45 13.06 10.65
N GLY A 128 -12.17 13.40 10.58
CA GLY A 128 -11.24 13.20 11.70
C GLY A 128 -11.51 14.18 12.86
N PRO A 129 -10.81 14.02 13.99
CA PRO A 129 -11.03 14.81 15.22
C PRO A 129 -10.91 16.33 15.05
N ARG A 130 -10.24 16.78 13.99
CA ARG A 130 -10.04 18.20 13.65
C ARG A 130 -10.88 18.66 12.45
N GLY A 131 -11.97 17.95 12.14
CA GLY A 131 -12.86 18.24 11.00
C GLY A 131 -12.27 17.94 9.61
N GLY A 132 -10.98 17.57 9.54
CA GLY A 132 -10.31 17.21 8.29
C GLY A 132 -10.82 15.90 7.69
N GLY A 133 -10.79 15.80 6.36
CA GLY A 133 -11.16 14.61 5.60
C GLY A 133 -11.84 14.96 4.27
N ARG A 134 -11.69 14.10 3.28
CA ARG A 134 -12.37 14.22 1.97
C ARG A 134 -13.73 13.51 2.03
N ASP A 135 -14.71 14.00 1.29
CA ASP A 135 -15.90 13.20 0.95
C ASP A 135 -15.52 12.11 -0.07
N ARG A 136 -16.44 11.18 -0.33
CA ARG A 136 -16.23 10.07 -1.25
C ARG A 136 -15.80 10.55 -2.64
N ASP A 137 -16.52 11.50 -3.21
CA ASP A 137 -16.32 11.92 -4.60
C ASP A 137 -14.98 12.67 -4.77
N ARG A 138 -14.55 13.39 -3.74
CA ARG A 138 -13.22 14.01 -3.68
C ARG A 138 -12.10 12.99 -3.50
N ILE A 139 -12.33 11.85 -2.83
CA ILE A 139 -11.37 10.74 -2.79
C ILE A 139 -11.23 10.14 -4.20
N ILE A 140 -12.36 9.80 -4.84
CA ILE A 140 -12.38 9.23 -6.21
C ILE A 140 -11.63 10.13 -7.19
N ARG A 141 -12.01 11.42 -7.23
CA ARG A 141 -11.36 12.39 -8.13
C ARG A 141 -9.86 12.51 -7.85
N HIS A 142 -9.45 12.49 -6.59
CA HIS A 142 -8.04 12.57 -6.23
C HIS A 142 -7.27 11.35 -6.72
N THR A 143 -7.78 10.14 -6.49
CA THR A 143 -7.15 8.90 -6.92
C THR A 143 -7.01 8.85 -8.44
N ILE A 144 -8.10 9.09 -9.17
CA ILE A 144 -8.09 9.10 -10.64
C ILE A 144 -7.08 10.14 -11.17
N ARG A 145 -7.10 11.36 -10.60
CA ARG A 145 -6.21 12.43 -11.05
C ARG A 145 -4.73 12.07 -10.83
N THR A 146 -4.38 11.55 -9.65
CA THR A 146 -2.99 11.16 -9.39
C THR A 146 -2.53 10.05 -10.35
N GLU A 147 -3.39 9.10 -10.68
CA GLU A 147 -3.07 8.04 -11.62
C GLU A 147 -2.88 8.57 -13.04
N SER A 148 -3.81 9.41 -13.52
CA SER A 148 -3.73 9.99 -14.87
C SER A 148 -2.62 11.03 -15.02
N GLU A 149 -2.38 11.85 -13.98
CA GLU A 149 -1.47 12.98 -14.07
C GLU A 149 -0.07 12.68 -13.56
N ASP A 150 0.13 11.74 -12.63
CA ASP A 150 1.46 11.47 -12.05
C ASP A 150 2.08 10.17 -12.57
N PHE A 151 1.28 9.11 -12.73
CA PHE A 151 1.77 7.78 -13.09
C PHE A 151 1.60 7.42 -14.58
N ALA A 152 0.54 7.90 -15.24
CA ALA A 152 0.30 7.65 -16.66
C ALA A 152 0.94 8.69 -17.61
N LYS A 153 1.86 9.53 -17.10
CA LYS A 153 2.60 10.49 -17.94
C LYS A 153 3.45 9.72 -18.96
N GLN A 154 3.18 9.96 -20.24
CA GLN A 154 4.02 9.51 -21.36
C GLN A 154 5.28 10.35 -21.49
#